data_AF-A0A7X8PH87-F1
#
_entry.id   AF-A0A7X8PH87-F1
#
_cell.length_a   1.000
_cell.length_b   1.000
_cell.length_c   1.000
_cell.angle_alpha   90.00
_cell.angle_beta   90.00
_cell.angle_gamma   90.00
#
_symmetry.space_group_name_H-M   'P 1'
#
loop_
_entity.id
_entity.type
_entity.pdbx_description
1 polymer ?
#
loop_
_entity_poly.entity_id
_entity_poly.type
_entity_poly.pdbx_seq_one_letter_code
_entity_poly.pdbx_strand_id
1 'polypeptide(L)'
;MHTQNPLAPSRLGPELYGPGKVETIGPPCSQVSDETTREAYERGGAAGIQEKEDEENPYPEGTLLAKAFEHGYLDGQKAHR
;
A
#
# COMPACT_ATOMS: atom_id res chain seq x y z
N MET A 1 32.00 27.03 -12.66
CA MET A 1 32.61 26.35 -11.49
C MET A 1 31.51 26.15 -10.45
N HIS A 2 31.45 24.94 -9.89
CA HIS A 2 30.30 24.27 -9.26
C HIS A 2 29.53 25.02 -8.14
N THR A 3 28.21 24.79 -8.12
CA THR A 3 27.25 25.13 -7.05
C THR A 3 27.09 23.96 -6.06
N GLN A 4 26.96 24.27 -4.78
CA GLN A 4 26.55 23.33 -3.72
C GLN A 4 25.51 24.04 -2.84
N ASN A 5 24.36 23.41 -2.58
CA ASN A 5 23.48 23.75 -1.46
C ASN A 5 22.72 22.48 -1.00
N PRO A 6 22.46 22.30 0.31
CA PRO A 6 22.04 21.04 0.90
C PRO A 6 20.52 20.84 0.87
N LEU A 7 20.09 19.58 0.79
CA LEU A 7 18.69 19.15 0.80
C LEU A 7 18.27 18.72 2.22
N ALA A 8 17.23 19.37 2.73
CA ALA A 8 16.20 18.75 3.58
C ALA A 8 14.86 19.37 3.16
N PRO A 9 13.79 18.57 2.97
CA PRO A 9 12.69 18.64 3.96
C PRO A 9 11.87 17.33 4.10
N SER A 10 11.36 17.03 5.30
CA SER A 10 10.30 16.02 5.49
C SER A 10 9.13 16.60 6.27
N ARG A 11 8.15 17.11 5.53
CA ARG A 11 6.80 17.44 6.00
C ARG A 11 5.86 17.35 4.80
N LEU A 12 5.20 16.22 4.57
CA LEU A 12 4.00 16.15 3.72
C LEU A 12 3.16 14.93 4.13
N GLY A 13 1.99 15.19 4.73
CA GLY A 13 0.80 14.37 4.53
C GLY A 13 -0.21 15.20 3.73
N PRO A 14 -1.43 14.68 3.55
CA PRO A 14 -1.76 13.65 2.57
C PRO A 14 -1.79 14.23 1.15
N GLU A 15 -0.87 13.81 0.29
CA GLU A 15 -0.86 14.20 -1.14
C GLU A 15 -1.21 12.98 -2.00
N LEU A 16 -2.37 13.06 -2.65
CA LEU A 16 -2.64 12.34 -3.89
C LEU A 16 -1.58 12.78 -4.93
N TYR A 17 -0.88 11.80 -5.50
CA TYR A 17 0.12 11.90 -6.58
C TYR A 17 1.44 12.63 -6.28
N GLY A 18 2.48 11.86 -5.95
CA GLY A 18 3.87 12.24 -6.23
C GLY A 18 4.45 11.38 -7.36
N PRO A 19 5.08 11.94 -8.42
CA PRO A 19 5.90 11.16 -9.33
C PRO A 19 7.28 10.93 -8.68
N GLY A 20 7.33 9.97 -7.76
CA GLY A 20 8.52 9.55 -7.02
C GLY A 20 8.99 8.17 -7.46
N LYS A 21 9.80 8.13 -8.51
CA LYS A 21 10.63 7.01 -8.99
C LYS A 21 11.29 6.17 -7.87
N VAL A 22 10.93 4.88 -7.76
CA VAL A 22 11.91 3.80 -7.81
C VAL A 22 11.27 2.56 -8.42
N GLU A 23 12.01 2.05 -9.38
CA GLU A 23 11.77 0.94 -10.27
C GLU A 23 11.80 -0.38 -9.49
N THR A 24 10.65 -1.05 -9.40
CA THR A 24 10.65 -2.51 -9.43
C THR A 24 9.88 -2.90 -10.69
N ILE A 25 10.63 -3.45 -11.64
CA ILE A 25 10.14 -4.01 -12.89
C ILE A 25 9.30 -5.25 -12.55
N GLY A 26 8.04 -5.03 -12.17
CA GLY A 26 6.97 -5.99 -12.37
C GLY A 26 6.33 -5.72 -13.73
N PRO A 27 5.78 -6.73 -14.43
CA PRO A 27 4.98 -6.45 -15.63
C PRO A 27 3.92 -5.40 -15.25
N PRO A 28 3.53 -4.49 -16.17
CA PRO A 28 2.43 -3.56 -15.88
C PRO A 28 1.28 -4.42 -15.40
N CYS A 29 0.96 -4.34 -14.11
CA CYS A 29 -0.03 -5.21 -13.49
C CYS A 29 -1.30 -4.91 -14.26
N SER A 30 -1.62 -5.82 -15.16
CA SER A 30 -2.56 -5.64 -16.24
C SER A 30 -3.90 -5.38 -15.60
N GLN A 31 -4.33 -4.12 -15.63
CA GLN A 31 -5.67 -3.67 -15.24
C GLN A 31 -6.19 -4.37 -13.99
N VAL A 32 -5.56 -4.09 -12.84
CA VAL A 32 -6.22 -4.36 -11.57
C VAL A 32 -7.48 -3.50 -11.53
N SER A 33 -8.64 -4.11 -11.73
CA SER A 33 -9.93 -3.42 -11.65
C SER A 33 -10.15 -2.84 -10.25
N ASP A 34 -10.97 -1.80 -10.15
CA ASP A 34 -11.35 -1.24 -8.84
C ASP A 34 -12.00 -2.31 -7.95
N GLU A 35 -12.74 -3.26 -8.55
CA GLU A 35 -13.34 -4.40 -7.85
C GLU A 35 -12.29 -5.30 -7.19
N THR A 36 -11.21 -5.66 -7.88
CA THR A 36 -10.18 -6.55 -7.31
C THR A 36 -9.38 -5.86 -6.22
N THR A 37 -9.21 -4.54 -6.33
CA THR A 37 -8.61 -3.70 -5.27
C THR A 37 -9.52 -3.65 -4.03
N ARG A 38 -10.83 -3.51 -4.24
CA ARG A 38 -11.81 -3.54 -3.16
C ARG A 38 -11.87 -4.90 -2.47
N GLU A 39 -11.88 -6.00 -3.23
CA GLU A 39 -11.84 -7.35 -2.68
C GLU A 39 -10.59 -7.59 -1.83
N ALA A 40 -9.43 -7.10 -2.26
CA ALA A 40 -8.20 -7.18 -1.48
C ALA A 40 -8.32 -6.42 -0.15
N TYR A 41 -8.92 -5.23 -0.15
CA TYR A 41 -9.21 -4.46 1.05
C TYR A 41 -10.17 -5.18 2.00
N GLU A 42 -11.29 -5.69 1.49
CA GLU A 42 -12.28 -6.42 2.30
C GLU A 42 -11.66 -7.68 2.91
N ARG A 43 -10.83 -8.40 2.14
CA ARG A 43 -10.10 -9.58 2.62
C ARG A 43 -9.10 -9.22 3.71
N GLY A 44 -8.36 -8.14 3.52
CA GLY A 44 -7.48 -7.57 4.53
C GLY A 44 -8.26 -7.30 5.81
N GLY A 45 -9.36 -6.57 5.73
CA GLY A 45 -10.22 -6.26 6.88
C GLY A 45 -10.73 -7.49 7.62
N ALA A 46 -11.18 -8.51 6.88
CA ALA A 46 -11.61 -9.76 7.48
C ALA A 46 -10.46 -10.49 8.20
N ALA A 47 -9.25 -10.49 7.63
CA ALA A 47 -8.06 -11.05 8.27
C ALA A 47 -7.65 -10.27 9.52
N GLY A 48 -7.79 -8.94 9.49
CA GLY A 48 -7.50 -8.05 10.60
C GLY A 48 -8.46 -8.20 11.78
N ILE A 49 -9.75 -8.42 11.51
CA ILE A 49 -10.76 -8.72 12.55
C ILE A 49 -10.51 -10.08 13.20
N GLN A 50 -10.09 -11.06 12.40
CA GLN A 50 -9.80 -12.41 12.91
C GLN A 50 -8.46 -12.50 13.64
N GLU A 51 -7.70 -11.41 13.73
CA GLU A 51 -6.35 -11.36 14.32
C GLU A 51 -5.46 -12.51 13.83
N LYS A 52 -5.58 -12.85 12.55
CA LYS A 52 -4.66 -13.80 11.92
C LYS A 52 -3.35 -13.09 11.69
N GLU A 53 -2.56 -12.98 12.74
CA GLU A 53 -1.21 -12.39 12.72
C GLU A 53 -0.28 -13.14 11.75
N ASP A 54 -0.59 -14.42 11.47
CA ASP A 54 0.14 -15.26 10.52
C ASP A 54 -0.42 -15.22 9.08
N GLU A 55 -1.52 -14.49 8.80
CA GLU A 55 -2.04 -14.35 7.44
C GLU A 55 -1.25 -13.26 6.69
N GLU A 56 -0.09 -13.67 6.17
CA GLU A 56 0.75 -12.82 5.32
C GLU A 56 -0.03 -12.34 4.09
N ASN A 57 0.31 -11.13 3.62
CA ASN A 57 -0.30 -10.53 2.45
C ASN A 57 -0.06 -11.42 1.21
N PRO A 58 -1.11 -12.01 0.61
CA PRO A 58 -0.94 -12.95 -0.50
C PRO A 58 -0.61 -12.25 -1.82
N TYR A 59 -0.67 -10.92 -1.86
CA TYR A 59 -0.42 -10.13 -3.05
C TYR A 59 1.06 -9.72 -3.12
N PRO A 60 1.65 -9.64 -4.33
CA PRO A 60 3.05 -9.26 -4.48
C PRO A 60 3.32 -7.88 -3.87
N GLU A 61 4.41 -7.75 -3.13
CA GLU A 61 4.81 -6.50 -2.50
C GLU A 61 4.91 -5.36 -3.53
N GLY A 62 4.50 -4.15 -3.12
CA GLY A 62 4.51 -2.97 -3.97
C GLY A 62 3.35 -2.87 -4.96
N THR A 63 2.49 -3.90 -5.08
CA THR A 63 1.27 -3.83 -5.90
C THR A 63 0.15 -3.03 -5.21
N LEU A 64 -0.81 -2.56 -6.00
CA LEU A 64 -2.00 -1.87 -5.49
C LEU A 64 -2.84 -2.79 -4.60
N LEU A 65 -2.93 -4.08 -4.96
CA LEU A 65 -3.65 -5.09 -4.18
C LEU A 65 -3.00 -5.36 -2.82
N ALA A 66 -1.68 -5.47 -2.79
CA ALA A 66 -0.95 -5.63 -1.54
C ALA A 66 -1.22 -4.47 -0.58
N LYS A 67 -1.14 -3.24 -1.08
CA LYS A 67 -1.47 -2.04 -0.29
C LYS A 67 -2.92 -2.06 0.20
N ALA A 68 -3.87 -2.37 -0.69
CA ALA A 68 -5.29 -2.43 -0.33
C ALA A 68 -5.56 -3.46 0.79
N PHE A 69 -4.96 -4.64 0.70
CA PHE A 69 -5.04 -5.67 1.74
C PHE A 69 -4.45 -5.20 3.08
N GLU A 70 -3.26 -4.61 3.08
CA GLU A 70 -2.64 -4.07 4.32
C GLU A 70 -3.50 -2.99 4.97
N HIS A 71 -4.04 -2.07 4.17
CA HIS A 71 -4.95 -1.03 4.66
C HIS A 71 -6.21 -1.63 5.28
N GLY A 72 -6.83 -2.58 4.59
CA GLY A 72 -7.98 -3.31 5.09
C GLY A 72 -7.66 -4.01 6.42
N TYR A 73 -6.54 -4.73 6.49
CA TYR A 73 -6.10 -5.45 7.68
C TYR A 73 -5.94 -4.56 8.91
N LEU A 74 -5.29 -3.40 8.75
CA LEU A 74 -5.15 -2.44 9.84
C LEU A 74 -6.50 -1.87 10.28
N ASP A 75 -7.42 -1.63 9.36
CA ASP A 75 -8.75 -1.12 9.68
C ASP A 75 -9.64 -2.20 10.33
N GLY A 76 -9.49 -3.46 9.93
CA GLY A 76 -10.12 -4.61 10.57
C GLY A 76 -9.68 -4.79 12.04
N GLN A 77 -8.38 -4.71 12.31
CA GLN A 77 -7.87 -4.77 13.68
C GLN A 77 -8.40 -3.61 14.55
N LYS A 78 -8.46 -2.39 13.99
CA LYS A 78 -9.02 -1.23 14.71
C LYS A 78 -10.51 -1.39 15.00
N ALA A 79 -11.26 -2.03 14.10
CA ALA A 79 -12.69 -2.26 14.29
C ALA A 79 -12.99 -3.38 15.29
N HIS A 80 -12.05 -4.31 15.48
CA HIS A 80 -12.17 -5.40 16.46
C HIS A 80 -11.79 -4.98 17.89
N ARG A 81 -10.88 -4.00 18.03
CA ARG A 81 -10.35 -3.52 19.32
C ARG A 81 -11.24 -2.47 19.99
#